data_AF-A0A1M7C6P9-F1
#
_entry.id   AF-A0A1M7C6P9-F1
#
_cell.length_a   1.000
_cell.length_b   1.000
_cell.length_c   1.000
_cell.angle_alpha   90.00
_cell.angle_beta   90.00
_cell.angle_gamma   90.00
#
_symmetry.space_group_name_H-M   'P 1'
#
loop_
_entity.id
_entity.type
_entity.pdbx_description
1 polymer ?
#
loop_
_entity_poly.entity_id
_entity_poly.type
_entity_poly.pdbx_seq_one_letter_code
_entity_poly.pdbx_strand_id
1 'polypeptide(L)' 'MMRRKRKYKRKQDPFRTYEEAHSYGRAIGYLSYMYEMAVKMRDSKEFDLTLIAEYTELPIKTILVL' A
#
# COMPACT_ATOMS: atom_id res chain seq x y z
N MET A 1 -3.49 7.23 37.45
CA MET A 1 -2.49 6.24 36.96
C MET A 1 -2.42 6.33 35.43
N MET A 2 -1.54 7.16 34.86
CA MET A 2 -1.50 7.38 33.41
C MET A 2 -0.66 6.30 32.70
N ARG A 3 -1.32 5.47 31.86
CA ARG A 3 -0.64 4.49 31.00
C ARG A 3 0.26 5.20 29.99
N ARG A 4 1.58 5.10 30.17
CA ARG A 4 2.57 5.53 29.18
C ARG A 4 2.32 4.77 27.87
N LYS A 5 1.82 5.47 26.84
CA LYS A 5 1.75 4.94 25.47
C LYS A 5 3.18 4.62 25.02
N ARG A 6 3.54 3.33 24.97
CA ARG A 6 4.82 2.87 24.42
C ARG A 6 4.85 3.27 22.94
N LYS A 7 5.64 4.29 22.59
CA LYS A 7 5.97 4.61 21.19
C LYS A 7 6.80 3.43 20.67
N TYR A 8 6.16 2.51 19.95
CA TYR A 8 6.87 1.47 19.20
C TYR A 8 7.71 2.18 18.12
N LYS A 9 8.98 2.47 18.40
CA LYS A 9 9.93 2.84 17.35
C LYS A 9 10.08 1.59 16.47
N ARG A 10 9.68 1.68 15.20
CA ARG A 10 9.95 0.62 14.21
C ARG A 10 11.46 0.36 14.25
N LYS A 11 11.87 -0.87 14.55
CA LYS A 11 13.27 -1.27 14.40
C LYS A 11 13.58 -1.19 12.91
N GLN A 12 14.18 -0.09 12.46
CA GLN A 12 14.86 -0.07 11.18
C GLN A 12 15.99 -1.09 11.28
N ASP A 13 16.03 -2.02 10.35
CA ASP A 13 17.09 -3.00 10.25
C ASP A 13 18.43 -2.26 10.08
N PRO A 14 19.37 -2.34 11.03
CA PRO A 14 20.58 -1.51 11.02
C PRO A 14 21.56 -1.87 9.90
N PHE A 15 21.30 -2.96 9.15
CA PHE A 15 22.16 -3.43 8.06
C PHE A 15 21.66 -3.01 6.67
N ARG A 16 20.50 -2.36 6.54
CA ARG A 16 20.01 -1.91 5.23
C ARG A 16 20.79 -0.72 4.71
N THR A 17 21.17 -0.79 3.44
CA THR A 17 21.78 0.36 2.77
C THR A 17 20.73 1.46 2.57
N TYR A 18 21.17 2.71 2.44
CA TYR A 18 20.28 3.84 2.16
C TYR A 18 19.44 3.60 0.89
N GLU A 19 20.06 3.00 -0.13
CA GLU A 19 19.42 2.68 -1.40
C GLU A 19 18.28 1.67 -1.23
N GLU A 20 18.46 0.66 -0.38
CA GLU A 20 17.43 -0.33 -0.04
C GLU A 20 16.28 0.29 0.78
N ALA A 21 16.59 1.18 1.72
CA ALA A 21 15.56 1.86 2.49
C ALA A 21 14.72 2.81 1.61
N HIS A 22 15.37 3.51 0.68
CA HIS A 22 14.72 4.43 -0.25
C HIS A 22 13.92 3.69 -1.34
N SER A 23 14.43 2.59 -1.87
CA SER A 23 13.69 1.73 -2.82
C SER A 23 12.46 1.11 -2.16
N TYR A 24 12.58 0.64 -0.92
CA TYR A 24 11.46 0.11 -0.15
C TYR A 24 10.41 1.18 0.18
N GLY A 25 10.85 2.40 0.51
CA GLY A 25 9.95 3.55 0.70
C GLY A 25 9.17 3.89 -0.57
N ARG A 26 9.85 3.90 -1.74
CA ARG A 26 9.20 4.11 -3.04
C ARG A 26 8.22 2.98 -3.37
N ALA A 27 8.58 1.73 -3.12
CA ALA A 27 7.71 0.58 -3.34
C ALA A 27 6.44 0.63 -2.48
N ILE A 28 6.54 1.01 -1.20
CA ILE A 28 5.37 1.20 -0.33
C ILE A 28 4.50 2.35 -0.84
N GLY A 29 5.10 3.47 -1.23
CA GLY A 29 4.35 4.62 -1.77
C GLY A 29 3.58 4.26 -3.03
N TYR A 30 4.23 3.56 -3.96
CA TYR A 30 3.61 3.07 -5.19
C TYR A 30 2.46 2.11 -4.90
N LEU A 31 2.66 1.14 -4.00
CA LEU A 31 1.62 0.20 -3.61
C LEU A 31 0.42 0.91 -2.98
N SER A 32 0.65 1.88 -2.09
CA SER A 32 -0.42 2.69 -1.47
C SER A 32 -1.21 3.47 -2.53
N TYR A 33 -0.53 4.03 -3.51
CA TYR A 33 -1.16 4.74 -4.62
C TYR A 33 -2.04 3.82 -5.47
N MET A 34 -1.58 2.60 -5.77
CA MET A 34 -2.37 1.61 -6.50
C MET A 34 -3.63 1.19 -5.75
N TYR A 35 -3.55 1.02 -4.43
CA TYR A 35 -4.71 0.77 -3.59
C TYR A 35 -5.74 1.92 -3.64
N GLU A 36 -5.29 3.17 -3.50
CA GLU A 36 -6.19 4.33 -3.60
C GLU A 36 -6.84 4.45 -4.98
N MET A 37 -6.09 4.15 -6.04
CA MET A 37 -6.59 4.19 -7.40
C MET A 37 -7.64 3.08 -7.64
N ALA A 38 -7.38 1.86 -7.17
CA ALA A 38 -8.33 0.75 -7.27
C ALA A 38 -9.67 1.05 -6.58
N VAL A 39 -9.65 1.68 -5.41
CA VAL A 39 -10.87 2.11 -4.69
C VAL A 39 -11.64 3.12 -5.54
N LYS A 40 -10.98 4.15 -6.07
CA LYS A 40 -11.63 5.18 -6.89
C LYS A 40 -12.24 4.61 -8.17
N MET A 41 -11.52 3.74 -8.87
CA MET A 41 -12.01 3.12 -10.12
C MET A 41 -13.16 2.15 -9.85
N ARG A 42 -13.13 1.40 -8.74
CA ARG A 42 -14.23 0.52 -8.36
C ARG A 42 -15.47 1.33 -7.98
N ASP A 43 -15.31 2.39 -7.19
CA ASP A 43 -16.42 3.19 -6.69
C ASP A 43 -17.11 3.99 -7.81
N SER A 44 -16.40 4.30 -8.90
CA SER A 44 -17.03 4.91 -10.09
C SER A 44 -18.00 3.96 -10.80
N LYS A 45 -17.82 2.64 -10.67
CA LYS A 45 -18.61 1.59 -11.35
C LYS A 45 -18.61 1.66 -12.88
N GLU A 46 -17.67 2.42 -13.45
CA GLU A 46 -17.51 2.59 -14.90
C GLU A 46 -16.63 1.50 -15.53
N PHE A 47 -15.81 0.84 -14.71
CA PHE A 47 -14.80 -0.12 -15.15
C PHE A 47 -15.10 -1.52 -14.60
N ASP A 48 -14.79 -2.54 -15.39
CA ASP A 48 -14.87 -3.92 -14.92
C ASP A 48 -13.68 -4.26 -14.00
N LEU A 49 -13.84 -5.34 -13.22
CA LEU A 49 -12.81 -5.74 -12.25
C LEU A 49 -11.50 -6.19 -12.91
N THR A 50 -11.55 -6.65 -14.15
CA THR A 50 -10.38 -7.13 -14.89
C THR A 50 -9.49 -5.96 -15.31
N LEU A 51 -10.10 -4.91 -15.85
CA LEU A 51 -9.45 -3.68 -16.26
C LEU A 51 -8.86 -2.95 -15.05
N ILE A 52 -9.58 -2.91 -13.92
CA ILE A 52 -9.03 -2.34 -12.68
C ILE A 52 -7.80 -3.13 -12.22
N ALA A 53 -7.84 -4.47 -12.28
CA ALA A 53 -6.71 -5.31 -11.92
C ALA A 53 -5.49 -5.11 -12.83
N GLU A 54 -5.70 -4.96 -14.13
CA GLU A 54 -4.63 -4.66 -15.09
C GLU A 54 -3.99 -3.30 -14.82
N TYR A 55 -4.79 -2.26 -14.59
CA TYR A 55 -4.27 -0.90 -14.35
C TYR A 55 -3.57 -0.72 -13.01
N THR A 56 -4.04 -1.41 -11.98
CA THR A 56 -3.53 -1.23 -10.60
C THR A 56 -2.50 -2.28 -10.23
N GLU A 57 -2.28 -3.27 -11.09
CA GLU A 57 -1.44 -4.44 -10.84
C GLU A 57 -1.86 -5.21 -9.56
N LEU A 58 -3.11 -5.03 -9.12
CA LEU A 58 -3.65 -5.68 -7.94
C LEU A 58 -4.46 -6.92 -8.33
N PRO A 59 -4.38 -8.01 -7.55
CA PRO A 59 -5.26 -9.17 -7.75
C PRO A 59 -6.73 -8.80 -7.61
N ILE A 60 -7.60 -9.37 -8.45
CA ILE A 60 -9.06 -9.17 -8.38
C ILE A 60 -9.60 -9.45 -6.96
N LYS A 61 -9.10 -10.51 -6.31
CA LYS A 61 -9.48 -10.85 -4.93
C LYS A 61 -9.20 -9.70 -3.94
N THR A 62 -8.11 -8.98 -4.14
CA THR A 62 -7.73 -7.82 -3.32
C THR A 62 -8.70 -6.67 -3.58
N ILE A 63 -9.01 -6.37 -4.84
CA ILE A 63 -9.94 -5.29 -5.23
C ILE A 63 -11.34 -5.50 -4.63
N LEU A 64 -11.79 -6.75 -4.54
CA LEU A 64 -13.08 -7.12 -3.95
C LEU A 64 -13.19 -6.85 -2.44
N VAL A 65 -12.07 -6.83 -1.71
CA VAL A 65 -12.06 -6.63 -0.24
C VAL A 65 -11.70 -5.21 0.19
N LEU A 66 -11.29 -4.34 -0.74
CA LEU A 66 -11.11 -2.91 -0.49
C LEU A 66 -12.45 -2.21 -0.22
#